data_AF-A0A925PYB0-F1
#
_entry.id   AF-A0A925PYB0-F1
#
_cell.length_a   1.000
_cell.length_b   1.000
_cell.length_c   1.000
_cell.angle_alpha   90.00
_cell.angle_beta   90.00
_cell.angle_gamma   90.00
#
_symmetry.space_group_name_H-M   'P 1'
#
loop_
_entity.id
_entity.type
_entity.pdbx_description
1 polymer ?
#
loop_
_entity_poly.entity_id
_entity_poly.type
_entity_poly.pdbx_seq_one_letter_code
_entity_poly.pdbx_strand_id
1 'polypeptide(L)'
;MDPIRIDDEAHRTLEQHALRNVQSLAERLGYRDLMDRRTEKAAIIAIGIVAVALVLFFTARVMMTAPPPGREERTRCELDARVSIVWDRRKALRAENPGITERELEHRVAVTHEDVKTQAASQCAGAAKPG
;
A
#
# COMPACT_ATOMS: atom_id res chain seq x y z
N MET A 1 47.50 -37.91 62.30
CA MET A 1 46.95 -37.20 61.13
C MET A 1 46.64 -38.27 60.11
N ASP A 2 45.42 -38.81 60.15
CA ASP A 2 44.98 -39.80 59.16
C ASP A 2 44.45 -39.06 57.93
N PRO A 3 44.79 -39.51 56.70
CA PRO A 3 44.29 -38.89 55.49
C PRO A 3 42.78 -39.14 55.36
N ILE A 4 42.03 -38.07 55.12
CA ILE A 4 40.60 -38.11 54.85
C ILE A 4 40.41 -38.92 53.56
N ARG A 5 39.99 -40.19 53.68
CA ARG A 5 39.46 -40.96 52.55
C ARG A 5 38.13 -40.31 52.18
N ILE A 6 38.14 -39.49 51.14
CA ILE A 6 36.94 -38.94 50.54
C ILE A 6 36.22 -40.10 49.85
N ASP A 7 35.00 -40.37 50.28
CA ASP A 7 34.16 -41.47 49.84
C ASP A 7 33.95 -41.49 48.31
N ASP A 8 34.60 -42.44 47.62
CA ASP A 8 34.47 -42.67 46.18
C ASP A 8 33.00 -42.90 45.74
N GLU A 9 32.14 -43.38 46.65
CA GLU A 9 30.70 -43.53 46.41
C GLU A 9 29.95 -42.19 46.37
N ALA A 10 30.33 -41.23 47.21
CA ALA A 10 29.76 -39.89 47.18
C ALA A 10 30.12 -39.16 45.88
N HIS A 11 31.35 -39.36 45.37
CA HIS A 11 31.76 -38.84 44.06
C HIS A 11 31.00 -39.50 42.90
N ARG A 12 30.86 -40.84 42.88
CA ARG A 12 30.11 -41.53 41.82
C ARG A 12 28.62 -41.16 41.78
N THR A 13 27.99 -40.98 42.93
CA THR A 13 26.57 -40.57 43.00
C THR A 13 26.37 -39.14 42.53
N LEU A 14 27.28 -38.22 42.88
CA LEU A 14 27.28 -36.85 42.37
C LEU A 14 27.50 -36.82 40.85
N GLU A 15 28.42 -37.62 40.30
CA GLU A 15 28.64 -37.72 38.86
C GLU A 15 27.41 -38.25 38.11
N GLN A 16 26.75 -39.28 38.64
CA GLN A 16 25.52 -39.81 38.05
C GLN A 16 24.37 -38.79 38.08
N HIS A 17 24.23 -38.04 39.17
CA HIS A 17 23.23 -36.97 39.27
C HIS A 17 23.55 -35.80 38.34
N ALA A 18 24.82 -35.41 38.22
CA ALA A 18 25.26 -34.38 37.30
C ALA A 18 24.98 -34.79 35.84
N LEU A 19 25.30 -36.02 35.46
CA LEU A 19 25.03 -36.54 34.12
C LEU A 19 23.54 -36.58 33.78
N ARG A 20 22.68 -37.04 34.70
CA ARG A 20 21.21 -37.02 34.51
C ARG A 20 20.68 -35.60 34.36
N ASN A 21 21.17 -34.66 35.15
CA ASN A 21 20.75 -33.26 35.06
C ASN A 21 21.16 -32.64 33.71
N VAL A 22 22.39 -32.87 33.26
CA VAL A 22 22.88 -32.40 31.95
C VAL A 22 22.05 -32.99 30.81
N GLN A 23 21.73 -34.28 30.87
CA GLN A 23 20.91 -34.96 29.87
C GLN A 23 19.49 -34.37 29.79
N SER A 24 18.85 -34.14 30.95
CA SER A 24 17.53 -33.50 31.02
C SER A 24 17.54 -32.05 30.51
N LEU A 25 18.65 -31.35 30.68
CA LEU A 25 18.81 -29.96 30.23
C LEU A 25 19.01 -29.91 28.71
N ALA A 26 19.79 -30.85 28.15
CA ALA A 26 19.96 -31.02 26.72
C ALA A 26 18.66 -31.38 26.00
N GLU A 27 17.84 -32.28 26.59
CA GLU A 27 16.51 -32.61 26.06
C GLU A 27 15.56 -31.42 26.08
N ARG A 28 15.55 -30.63 27.17
CA ARG A 28 14.72 -29.41 27.26
C ARG A 28 15.15 -28.33 26.28
N LEU A 29 16.46 -28.16 26.05
CA LEU A 29 16.99 -27.23 25.07
C LEU A 29 16.67 -27.68 23.64
N GLY A 30 16.83 -28.97 23.33
CA GLY A 30 16.45 -29.55 22.03
C GLY A 30 14.95 -29.43 21.74
N TYR A 31 14.10 -29.62 22.74
CA TYR A 31 12.64 -29.46 22.60
C TYR A 31 12.22 -28.01 22.32
N ARG A 32 12.89 -27.04 22.98
CA ARG A 32 12.67 -25.61 22.72
C ARG A 32 13.12 -25.20 21.32
N ASP A 33 14.31 -25.61 20.90
CA ASP A 33 14.82 -25.28 19.55
C ASP A 33 13.93 -25.88 18.44
N LEU A 34 13.36 -27.08 18.65
CA LEU A 34 12.40 -27.68 17.72
C LEU A 34 11.06 -26.93 17.67
N MET A 35 10.58 -26.43 18.81
CA MET A 35 9.36 -25.61 18.86
C MET A 35 9.60 -24.26 18.19
N ASP A 36 10.71 -23.58 18.46
CA ASP A 36 11.05 -22.30 17.85
C ASP A 36 11.13 -22.45 16.32
N ARG A 37 11.84 -23.46 15.80
CA ARG A 37 11.90 -23.73 14.35
C ARG A 37 10.55 -24.03 13.71
N ARG A 38 9.63 -24.70 14.42
CA ARG A 38 8.27 -24.97 13.91
C ARG A 38 7.44 -23.70 13.86
N THR A 39 7.52 -22.88 14.91
CA THR A 39 6.80 -21.59 14.97
C THR A 39 7.35 -20.60 13.95
N GLU A 40 8.66 -20.57 13.74
CA GLU A 40 9.32 -19.71 12.76
C GLU A 40 8.91 -20.09 11.33
N LYS A 41 8.90 -21.39 10.99
CA LYS A 41 8.38 -21.86 9.70
C LYS A 41 6.91 -21.51 9.49
N ALA A 42 6.07 -21.68 10.52
CA ALA A 42 4.66 -21.33 10.45
C ALA A 42 4.46 -19.82 10.26
N ALA A 43 5.26 -18.99 10.93
CA ALA A 43 5.24 -17.54 10.79
C ALA A 43 5.65 -17.10 9.37
N ILE A 44 6.71 -17.69 8.80
CA ILE A 44 7.15 -17.40 7.43
C ILE A 44 6.05 -17.78 6.41
N ILE A 45 5.42 -18.94 6.57
CA ILE A 45 4.31 -19.37 5.71
C ILE A 45 3.13 -18.40 5.83
N ALA A 46 2.78 -17.99 7.06
CA ALA A 46 1.70 -17.04 7.30
C ALA A 46 1.99 -15.67 6.64
N ILE A 47 3.20 -15.15 6.76
CA ILE A 47 3.64 -13.91 6.10
C ILE A 47 3.54 -14.06 4.58
N GLY A 48 4.00 -15.19 4.03
CA GLY A 48 3.88 -15.48 2.60
C GLY A 48 2.43 -15.48 2.11
N ILE A 49 1.52 -16.12 2.84
CA ILE A 49 0.09 -16.16 2.51
C ILE A 49 -0.51 -14.74 2.54
N VAL A 50 -0.19 -13.95 3.57
CA VAL A 50 -0.70 -12.57 3.68
C VAL A 50 -0.18 -11.71 2.52
N ALA A 51 1.10 -11.83 2.16
CA ALA A 51 1.67 -11.09 1.04
C ALA A 51 0.98 -11.44 -0.29
N VAL A 52 0.75 -12.73 -0.56
CA VAL A 52 0.03 -13.19 -1.77
C VAL A 52 -1.42 -12.69 -1.76
N ALA A 53 -2.11 -12.76 -0.62
CA ALA A 53 -3.48 -12.27 -0.50
C ALA A 53 -3.57 -10.77 -0.77
N LEU A 54 -2.62 -9.97 -0.29
CA LEU A 54 -2.56 -8.53 -0.57
C LEU A 54 -2.36 -8.27 -2.06
N VAL A 55 -1.43 -8.96 -2.72
CA VAL A 55 -1.19 -8.79 -4.17
C VAL A 55 -2.46 -9.12 -4.96
N LEU A 56 -3.12 -10.24 -4.66
CA LEU A 56 -4.37 -10.64 -5.31
C LEU A 56 -5.50 -9.63 -5.07
N PHE A 57 -5.60 -9.09 -3.86
CA PHE A 57 -6.60 -8.07 -3.54
C PHE A 57 -6.37 -6.78 -4.35
N PHE A 58 -5.13 -6.29 -4.42
CA PHE A 58 -4.82 -5.08 -5.17
C PHE A 58 -4.98 -5.26 -6.67
N THR A 59 -4.57 -6.38 -7.25
CA THR A 59 -4.75 -6.65 -8.69
C THR A 59 -6.23 -6.77 -9.06
N ALA A 60 -7.02 -7.48 -8.24
CA ALA A 60 -8.47 -7.57 -8.43
C ALA A 60 -9.13 -6.20 -8.35
N ARG A 61 -8.74 -5.37 -7.37
CA ARG A 61 -9.25 -4.01 -7.23
C ARG A 61 -8.92 -3.15 -8.46
N VAL A 62 -7.68 -3.19 -8.94
CA VAL A 62 -7.24 -2.44 -10.12
C VAL A 62 -8.04 -2.84 -11.35
N MET A 63 -8.26 -4.15 -11.57
CA MET A 63 -9.10 -4.64 -12.67
C MET A 63 -10.56 -4.18 -12.55
N MET A 64 -11.14 -4.20 -11.35
CA MET A 64 -12.52 -3.75 -11.13
C MET A 64 -12.68 -2.23 -11.26
N THR A 65 -11.63 -1.45 -10.98
CA THR A 65 -11.66 0.02 -11.06
C THR A 65 -11.07 0.59 -12.35
N ALA A 66 -10.64 -0.27 -13.29
CA ALA A 66 -10.07 0.17 -14.54
C ALA A 66 -11.10 1.05 -15.29
N PRO A 67 -10.76 2.29 -15.66
CA PRO A 67 -11.68 3.12 -16.42
C PRO A 67 -12.00 2.43 -17.76
N PRO A 68 -13.24 2.49 -18.24
CA PRO A 68 -13.62 1.91 -19.53
C PRO A 68 -12.70 2.42 -20.65
N PRO A 69 -12.36 1.57 -21.64
CA PRO A 69 -11.56 1.99 -22.79
C PRO A 69 -12.25 3.20 -23.48
N GLY A 70 -11.46 4.22 -23.83
CA GLY A 70 -11.96 5.49 -24.40
C GLY A 70 -12.36 6.55 -23.37
N ARG A 71 -12.38 6.25 -22.05
CA ARG A 71 -12.60 7.28 -21.02
C ARG A 71 -11.45 8.28 -20.96
N GLU A 72 -10.21 7.82 -21.11
CA GLU A 72 -9.04 8.71 -21.12
C GLU A 72 -9.09 9.71 -22.26
N GLU A 73 -9.51 9.27 -23.46
CA GLU A 73 -9.65 10.14 -24.64
C GLU A 73 -10.76 11.17 -24.46
N ARG A 74 -11.91 10.77 -23.92
CA ARG A 74 -12.97 11.71 -23.51
C ARG A 74 -12.48 12.70 -22.46
N THR A 75 -11.76 12.22 -21.45
CA THR A 75 -11.26 13.09 -20.37
C THR A 75 -10.22 14.08 -20.89
N ARG A 76 -9.36 13.66 -21.81
CA ARG A 76 -8.40 14.54 -22.50
C ARG A 76 -9.12 15.60 -23.33
N CYS A 77 -10.09 15.20 -24.15
CA CYS A 77 -10.90 16.14 -24.92
C CYS A 77 -11.62 17.15 -24.00
N GLU A 78 -12.25 16.68 -22.93
CA GLU A 78 -12.95 17.55 -22.00
C GLU A 78 -12.01 18.54 -21.30
N LEU A 79 -10.80 18.12 -20.92
CA LEU A 79 -9.83 19.01 -20.30
C LEU A 79 -9.36 20.11 -21.27
N ASP A 80 -9.04 19.74 -22.51
CA ASP A 80 -8.59 20.69 -23.52
C ASP A 80 -9.69 21.71 -23.87
N ALA A 81 -10.92 21.23 -24.04
CA ALA A 81 -12.09 22.09 -24.30
C ALA A 81 -12.40 23.03 -23.11
N ARG A 82 -12.22 22.59 -21.86
CA ARG A 82 -12.41 23.48 -20.70
C ARG A 82 -11.38 24.62 -20.70
N VAL A 83 -10.12 24.32 -21.01
CA VAL A 83 -9.04 25.32 -21.03
C VAL A 83 -9.31 26.35 -22.13
N SER A 84 -9.69 25.91 -23.34
CA SER A 84 -9.98 26.82 -24.45
C SER A 84 -11.16 27.75 -24.14
N ILE A 85 -12.27 27.22 -23.62
CA ILE A 85 -13.45 28.01 -23.24
C ILE A 85 -13.11 29.04 -22.16
N VAL A 86 -12.34 28.65 -21.14
CA VAL A 86 -11.91 29.58 -20.07
C VAL A 86 -11.02 30.68 -20.63
N TRP A 87 -10.09 30.33 -21.51
CA TRP A 87 -9.20 31.30 -22.14
C TRP A 87 -9.97 32.32 -22.98
N ASP A 88 -10.92 31.85 -23.81
CA ASP A 88 -11.75 32.72 -24.64
C ASP A 88 -12.63 33.65 -23.79
N ARG A 89 -13.22 33.15 -22.71
CA ARG A 89 -13.98 33.97 -21.76
C ARG A 89 -13.11 35.02 -21.07
N ARG A 90 -11.89 34.67 -20.65
CA ARG A 90 -10.95 35.65 -20.07
C ARG A 90 -10.61 36.74 -21.07
N LYS A 91 -10.38 36.38 -22.34
CA LYS A 91 -10.10 37.34 -23.41
C LYS A 91 -11.28 38.27 -23.68
N ALA A 92 -12.51 37.73 -23.74
CA ALA A 92 -13.73 38.52 -23.89
C ALA A 92 -13.94 39.49 -22.72
N LEU A 93 -13.81 39.01 -21.47
CA LEU A 93 -13.96 39.84 -20.28
C LEU A 93 -12.95 40.98 -20.20
N ARG A 94 -11.69 40.75 -20.61
CA ARG A 94 -10.68 41.81 -20.70
C ARG A 94 -10.95 42.80 -21.83
N ALA A 95 -11.53 42.36 -22.94
CA ALA A 95 -11.91 43.24 -24.03
C ALA A 95 -13.10 44.15 -23.64
N GLU A 96 -14.08 43.61 -22.92
CA GLU A 96 -15.22 44.38 -22.41
C GLU A 96 -14.84 45.29 -21.23
N ASN A 97 -13.90 44.86 -20.39
CA ASN A 97 -13.48 45.58 -19.18
C ASN A 97 -11.94 45.68 -19.14
N PRO A 98 -11.33 46.62 -19.87
CA PRO A 98 -9.87 46.73 -19.95
C PRO A 98 -9.19 47.07 -18.60
N GLY A 99 -9.96 47.54 -17.61
CA GLY A 99 -9.50 47.79 -16.24
C GLY A 99 -9.72 46.64 -15.26
N ILE A 100 -10.20 45.48 -15.69
CA ILE A 100 -10.51 44.36 -14.80
C ILE A 100 -9.23 43.82 -14.12
N THR A 101 -9.28 43.62 -12.81
CA THR A 101 -8.16 43.03 -12.06
C THR A 101 -8.14 41.51 -12.26
N GLU A 102 -6.96 40.89 -12.14
CA GLU A 102 -6.84 39.42 -12.32
C GLU A 102 -7.68 38.65 -11.30
N ARG A 103 -7.75 39.15 -10.05
CA ARG A 103 -8.58 38.56 -8.99
C ARG A 103 -10.07 38.58 -9.35
N GLU A 104 -10.54 39.65 -9.98
CA GLU A 104 -11.94 39.78 -10.39
C GLU A 104 -12.26 38.97 -11.65
N LEU A 105 -11.30 38.86 -12.57
CA LEU A 105 -11.36 37.97 -13.71
C LEU A 105 -11.49 36.51 -13.26
N GLU A 106 -10.67 36.06 -12.32
CA GLU A 106 -10.73 34.71 -11.76
C GLU A 106 -12.07 34.43 -11.08
N HIS A 107 -12.58 35.35 -10.26
CA HIS A 107 -13.87 35.19 -9.60
C HIS A 107 -15.01 35.05 -10.62
N ARG A 108 -15.04 35.90 -11.65
CA ARG A 108 -16.07 35.86 -12.70
C ARG A 108 -16.01 34.57 -13.52
N VAL A 109 -14.81 34.10 -13.85
CA VAL A 109 -14.63 32.83 -14.57
C VAL A 109 -15.05 31.65 -13.69
N ALA A 110 -14.73 31.67 -12.40
CA ALA A 110 -15.05 30.60 -11.46
C ALA A 110 -16.56 30.38 -11.29
N VAL A 111 -17.35 31.45 -11.29
CA VAL A 111 -18.83 31.37 -11.22
C VAL A 111 -19.40 30.62 -12.43
N THR A 112 -18.72 30.63 -13.58
CA THR A 112 -19.18 29.98 -14.81
C THR A 112 -18.71 28.53 -14.97
N HIS A 113 -18.12 27.92 -13.92
CA HIS A 113 -17.49 26.59 -13.99
C HIS A 113 -18.44 25.49 -14.48
N GLU A 114 -19.71 25.49 -14.05
CA GLU A 114 -20.70 24.50 -14.52
C GLU A 114 -21.05 24.69 -16.00
N ASP A 115 -21.11 25.93 -16.49
CA ASP A 115 -21.34 26.22 -17.91
C ASP A 115 -20.14 25.78 -18.77
N VAL A 116 -18.91 25.98 -18.29
CA VAL A 116 -17.70 25.51 -18.98
C VAL A 116 -17.71 23.98 -19.06
N LYS A 117 -18.05 23.30 -17.97
CA LYS A 117 -18.10 21.84 -17.89
C LYS A 117 -19.13 21.26 -18.85
N THR A 118 -20.34 21.82 -18.88
CA THR A 118 -21.42 21.38 -19.77
C THR A 118 -21.09 21.65 -21.24
N GLN A 119 -20.53 22.81 -21.57
CA GLN A 119 -20.07 23.11 -22.93
C GLN A 119 -18.95 22.17 -23.37
N ALA A 120 -17.93 21.94 -22.55
CA ALA A 120 -16.84 21.01 -22.85
C ALA A 120 -17.35 19.57 -23.06
N ALA A 121 -18.26 19.10 -22.20
CA ALA A 121 -18.88 17.79 -22.36
C ALA A 121 -19.68 17.68 -23.67
N SER A 122 -20.38 18.74 -24.08
CA SER A 122 -21.13 18.76 -25.34
C SER A 122 -20.22 18.69 -26.58
N GLN A 123 -19.07 19.35 -26.55
CA GLN A 123 -18.09 19.34 -27.65
C GLN A 123 -17.39 17.97 -27.78
N CYS A 124 -17.20 17.28 -26.66
CA CYS A 124 -16.49 16.00 -26.58
C CYS A 124 -17.42 14.77 -26.56
N ALA A 125 -18.74 14.94 -26.67
CA ALA A 125 -19.70 13.84 -26.67
C ALA A 125 -19.40 12.80 -27.78
N GLY A 126 -18.88 13.26 -28.93
CA GLY A 126 -18.49 12.43 -30.08
C GLY A 126 -17.08 11.85 -30.03
N ALA A 127 -16.24 12.25 -29.08
CA ALA A 127 -14.81 11.88 -29.03
C ALA A 127 -14.53 10.43 -28.59
N ALA A 128 -15.55 9.67 -28.18
CA ALA A 128 -15.44 8.23 -27.90
C ALA A 128 -16.25 7.37 -28.88
N LYS A 129 -16.27 7.72 -30.17
CA LYS A 129 -16.70 6.74 -31.16
C LYS A 129 -15.59 5.69 -31.30
N PRO A 130 -15.82 4.42 -30.92
CA PRO A 130 -14.88 3.37 -31.28
C PRO A 130 -14.89 3.27 -32.81
N GLY A 131 -13.71 3.45 -33.42
CA GLY A 131 -13.44 3.00 -34.78
C GLY A 131 -13.29 1.49 -34.82
#